data_AF-A0A9E1J692-F1
#
_entry.id   AF-A0A9E1J692-F1
#
_cell.length_a   1.000
_cell.length_b   1.000
_cell.length_c   1.000
_cell.angle_alpha   90.00
_cell.angle_beta   90.00
_cell.angle_gamma   90.00
#
_symmetry.space_group_name_H-M   'P 1'
#
loop_
_entity.id
_entity.type
_entity.pdbx_description
1 polymer ?
#
loop_
_entity_poly.entity_id
_entity_poly.type
_entity_poly.pdbx_seq_one_letter_code
_entity_poly.pdbx_strand_id
1 'polypeptide(L)'
;MKFTWFNLMPWPHLPDDFREKNRSVWVDIPSSMYDPIKGHEVYNTYLDQLEYAEALGFDGIGVNEHHANAYGLMPSPNIMAATLARRTSKAALVVLGNSIALYNPPIRVAEEFAMLDVISGGRLVAGFPVGTSMDTNYVYGQIPALTREKYTEAHELIMRSWKEDEPFSFNGRYTQLRYANCWPKPIQSPRPPVFIPGGGSVETYDFCIENEYAYSYLSFTGYKRAQLLMDGFWDRVDEMGADRSPYRAGFAQTICVAETDEEAKEL
;
A
#
# COMPACT_ATOMS: atom_id res chain seq x y z
N MET A 1 -9.90 -5.71 17.69
CA MET A 1 -9.30 -6.04 16.38
C MET A 1 -9.94 -5.12 15.35
N LYS A 2 -9.19 -4.65 14.34
CA LYS A 2 -9.68 -3.78 13.27
C LYS A 2 -9.65 -4.56 11.97
N PHE A 3 -10.68 -4.44 11.13
CA PHE A 3 -10.80 -5.17 9.87
C PHE A 3 -10.77 -4.23 8.68
N THR A 4 -9.81 -4.45 7.77
CA THR A 4 -9.69 -3.69 6.53
C THR A 4 -10.05 -4.60 5.35
N TRP A 5 -11.02 -4.19 4.53
CA TRP A 5 -11.28 -4.86 3.27
C TRP A 5 -10.24 -4.43 2.24
N PHE A 6 -9.57 -5.38 1.60
CA PHE A 6 -8.49 -5.11 0.65
C PHE A 6 -8.60 -6.06 -0.53
N ASN A 7 -8.40 -5.54 -1.74
CA ASN A 7 -8.27 -6.33 -2.94
C ASN A 7 -7.13 -5.80 -3.81
N LEU A 8 -6.66 -6.63 -4.73
CA LEU A 8 -5.59 -6.26 -5.66
C LEU A 8 -6.10 -5.60 -6.94
N MET A 9 -7.41 -5.60 -7.17
CA MET A 9 -8.02 -5.22 -8.44
C MET A 9 -7.39 -5.96 -9.64
N PRO A 10 -7.31 -7.30 -9.64
CA PRO A 10 -6.76 -8.05 -10.77
C PRO A 10 -7.66 -7.93 -12.01
N TRP A 11 -7.04 -8.04 -13.19
CA TRP A 11 -7.75 -8.10 -14.46
C TRP A 11 -8.41 -9.49 -14.65
N PRO A 12 -9.74 -9.58 -14.72
CA PRO A 12 -10.42 -10.89 -14.76
C PRO A 12 -10.62 -11.44 -16.18
N HIS A 13 -10.20 -10.71 -17.22
CA HIS A 13 -10.48 -11.06 -18.63
C HIS A 13 -9.25 -11.57 -19.39
N LEU A 14 -8.36 -12.29 -18.70
CA LEU A 14 -7.29 -13.02 -19.38
C LEU A 14 -7.88 -14.18 -20.20
N PRO A 15 -7.31 -14.51 -21.37
CA PRO A 15 -7.76 -15.66 -22.15
C PRO A 15 -7.47 -16.97 -21.40
N ASP A 16 -8.29 -18.00 -21.62
CA ASP A 16 -8.15 -19.30 -20.93
C ASP A 16 -6.77 -19.95 -21.16
N ASP A 17 -6.19 -19.73 -22.34
CA ASP A 17 -4.87 -20.22 -22.74
C ASP A 17 -3.71 -19.29 -22.31
N PHE A 18 -3.97 -18.28 -21.48
CA PHE A 18 -2.97 -17.28 -21.08
C PHE A 18 -1.71 -17.93 -20.53
N ARG A 19 -1.86 -18.91 -19.63
CA ARG A 19 -0.74 -19.60 -18.96
C ARG A 19 0.08 -20.49 -19.89
N GLU A 20 -0.47 -20.86 -21.05
CA GLU A 20 0.24 -21.62 -22.08
C GLU A 20 1.09 -20.71 -22.97
N LYS A 21 0.58 -19.50 -23.23
CA LYS A 21 1.18 -18.53 -24.17
C LYS A 21 2.04 -17.46 -23.51
N ASN A 22 1.90 -17.26 -22.19
CA ASN A 22 2.54 -16.19 -21.46
C ASN A 22 3.13 -16.73 -20.15
N ARG A 23 4.30 -16.20 -19.78
CA ARG A 23 5.00 -16.59 -18.56
C ARG A 23 4.37 -16.00 -17.31
N SER A 24 3.89 -14.76 -17.38
CA SER A 24 3.51 -13.96 -16.22
C SER A 24 2.50 -12.89 -16.59
N VAL A 25 1.63 -12.53 -15.64
CA VAL A 25 0.80 -11.32 -15.70
C VAL A 25 1.54 -10.08 -15.21
N TRP A 26 2.72 -10.25 -14.61
CA TRP A 26 3.51 -9.22 -13.96
C TRP A 26 4.76 -8.92 -14.77
N VAL A 27 4.96 -7.62 -15.10
CA VAL A 27 6.09 -7.00 -15.81
C VAL A 27 6.03 -7.04 -17.34
N ASP A 28 5.72 -8.18 -17.95
CA ASP A 28 5.85 -8.37 -19.40
C ASP A 28 4.53 -8.71 -20.12
N ILE A 29 3.38 -8.47 -19.48
CA ILE A 29 2.08 -8.70 -20.11
C ILE A 29 1.82 -7.69 -21.24
N PRO A 30 1.40 -8.12 -22.44
CA PRO A 30 1.04 -7.22 -23.52
C PRO A 30 -0.20 -6.39 -23.20
N SER A 31 -0.12 -5.06 -23.37
CA SER A 31 -1.27 -4.16 -23.19
C SER A 31 -2.40 -4.38 -24.19
N SER A 32 -2.14 -5.10 -25.30
CA SER A 32 -3.17 -5.54 -26.23
C SER A 32 -4.21 -6.49 -25.61
N MET A 33 -3.91 -7.06 -24.43
CA MET A 33 -4.86 -7.87 -23.65
C MET A 33 -5.78 -7.04 -22.76
N TYR A 34 -5.59 -5.72 -22.72
CA TYR A 34 -6.43 -4.80 -21.95
C TYR A 34 -7.47 -4.13 -22.85
N ASP A 35 -8.75 -4.37 -22.54
CA ASP A 35 -9.87 -3.72 -23.20
C ASP A 35 -10.38 -2.57 -22.31
N PRO A 36 -10.28 -1.30 -22.73
CA PRO A 36 -10.68 -0.17 -21.90
C PRO A 36 -12.19 -0.12 -21.59
N ILE A 37 -13.05 -0.73 -22.43
CA ILE A 37 -14.49 -0.78 -22.17
C ILE A 37 -14.78 -1.71 -21.00
N LYS A 38 -14.17 -2.91 -21.00
CA LYS A 38 -14.21 -3.82 -19.85
C LYS A 38 -13.47 -3.24 -18.64
N GLY A 39 -12.38 -2.51 -18.89
CA GLY A 39 -11.65 -1.74 -17.89
C GLY A 39 -12.56 -0.84 -17.06
N HIS A 40 -13.44 -0.09 -17.73
CA HIS A 40 -14.45 0.74 -17.06
C HIS A 40 -15.32 -0.08 -16.09
N GLU A 41 -15.87 -1.21 -16.52
CA GLU A 41 -16.69 -2.08 -15.66
C GLU A 41 -15.89 -2.61 -14.47
N VAL A 42 -14.66 -3.05 -14.72
CA VAL A 42 -13.75 -3.58 -13.70
C VAL A 42 -13.46 -2.54 -12.63
N TYR A 43 -13.02 -1.34 -13.00
CA TYR A 43 -12.73 -0.27 -12.02
C TYR A 43 -13.95 0.07 -11.16
N ASN A 44 -15.12 0.23 -11.77
CA ASN A 44 -16.34 0.56 -11.02
C ASN A 44 -16.76 -0.60 -10.11
N THR A 45 -16.65 -1.84 -10.56
CA THR A 45 -16.95 -3.02 -9.72
C THR A 45 -16.10 -3.04 -8.46
N TYR A 46 -14.80 -2.80 -8.56
CA TYR A 46 -13.91 -2.82 -7.39
C TYR A 46 -14.09 -1.61 -6.47
N LEU A 47 -14.45 -0.44 -7.01
CA LEU A 47 -14.86 0.72 -6.21
C LEU A 47 -16.17 0.43 -5.45
N ASP A 48 -17.17 -0.13 -6.13
CA ASP A 48 -18.46 -0.51 -5.53
C ASP A 48 -18.26 -1.53 -4.40
N GLN A 49 -17.35 -2.51 -4.57
CA GLN A 49 -16.99 -3.46 -3.52
C GLN A 49 -16.38 -2.77 -2.28
N LEU A 50 -15.49 -1.79 -2.48
CA LEU A 50 -14.88 -1.04 -1.39
C LEU A 50 -15.93 -0.15 -0.68
N GLU A 51 -16.81 0.52 -1.43
CA GLU A 51 -17.92 1.28 -0.85
C GLU A 51 -18.88 0.36 -0.06
N TYR A 52 -19.19 -0.82 -0.59
CA TYR A 52 -20.04 -1.79 0.07
C TYR A 52 -19.40 -2.38 1.33
N ALA A 53 -18.08 -2.59 1.34
CA ALA A 53 -17.36 -3.01 2.54
C ALA A 53 -17.51 -1.98 3.68
N GLU A 54 -17.48 -0.67 3.41
CA GLU A 54 -17.82 0.32 4.44
C GLU A 54 -19.26 0.13 4.94
N ALA A 55 -20.23 -0.06 4.04
CA ALA A 55 -21.63 -0.25 4.41
C ALA A 55 -21.85 -1.48 5.31
N LEU A 56 -21.02 -2.51 5.15
CA LEU A 56 -20.98 -3.71 6.00
C LEU A 56 -20.27 -3.50 7.35
N GLY A 57 -19.61 -2.35 7.55
CA GLY A 57 -19.00 -1.98 8.83
C GLY A 57 -17.51 -2.34 8.96
N PHE A 58 -16.79 -2.55 7.85
CA PHE A 58 -15.33 -2.67 7.90
C PHE A 58 -14.70 -1.37 8.43
N ASP A 59 -13.67 -1.50 9.27
CA ASP A 59 -12.97 -0.36 9.86
C ASP A 59 -12.11 0.40 8.84
N GLY A 60 -11.71 -0.27 7.76
CA GLY A 60 -10.90 0.30 6.70
C GLY A 60 -11.20 -0.32 5.34
N ILE A 61 -10.89 0.44 4.29
CA ILE A 61 -10.95 0.02 2.90
C ILE A 61 -9.60 0.30 2.24
N GLY A 62 -9.04 -0.72 1.62
CA GLY A 62 -7.65 -0.78 1.21
C GLY A 62 -7.46 -0.69 -0.29
N VAL A 63 -6.54 0.16 -0.71
CA VAL A 63 -6.05 0.26 -2.11
C VAL A 63 -4.55 -0.02 -2.15
N ASN A 64 -4.02 -0.44 -3.29
CA ASN A 64 -2.59 -0.73 -3.48
C ASN A 64 -2.02 -0.06 -4.73
N GLU A 65 -0.73 -0.25 -4.94
CA GLU A 65 -0.02 0.26 -6.10
C GLU A 65 0.67 -0.88 -6.86
N HIS A 66 0.38 -0.99 -8.15
CA HIS A 66 1.01 -1.95 -9.06
C HIS A 66 1.11 -1.40 -10.47
N HIS A 67 2.19 -1.74 -11.17
CA HIS A 67 2.54 -1.12 -12.45
C HIS A 67 2.78 -2.15 -13.56
N ALA A 68 2.35 -1.80 -14.78
CA ALA A 68 2.54 -2.59 -16.00
C ALA A 68 2.21 -4.09 -15.82
N ASN A 69 1.08 -4.39 -15.18
CA ASN A 69 0.65 -5.76 -14.93
C ASN A 69 -0.87 -5.92 -14.90
N ALA A 70 -1.32 -7.17 -14.95
CA ALA A 70 -2.73 -7.56 -14.79
C ALA A 70 -3.04 -8.14 -13.40
N TYR A 71 -2.05 -8.16 -12.50
CA TYR A 71 -2.19 -8.62 -11.12
C TYR A 71 -2.88 -7.57 -10.24
N GLY A 72 -2.58 -6.29 -10.46
CA GLY A 72 -3.29 -5.19 -9.85
C GLY A 72 -3.33 -3.96 -10.76
N LEU A 73 -4.54 -3.48 -11.03
CA LEU A 73 -4.79 -2.41 -11.99
C LEU A 73 -4.73 -1.01 -11.37
N MET A 74 -4.09 -0.82 -10.22
CA MET A 74 -3.98 0.46 -9.53
C MET A 74 -2.57 1.07 -9.68
N PRO A 75 -2.21 1.71 -10.80
CA PRO A 75 -0.91 2.38 -10.95
C PRO A 75 -0.83 3.66 -10.11
N SER A 76 -1.97 4.22 -9.69
CA SER A 76 -2.02 5.35 -8.76
C SER A 76 -3.09 5.08 -7.70
N PRO A 77 -2.73 4.54 -6.52
CA PRO A 77 -3.69 4.29 -5.45
C PRO A 77 -4.40 5.57 -4.99
N ASN A 78 -3.72 6.71 -5.08
CA ASN A 78 -4.21 7.98 -4.59
C ASN A 78 -5.46 8.45 -5.35
N ILE A 79 -5.59 8.11 -6.64
CA ILE A 79 -6.81 8.39 -7.44
C ILE A 79 -8.00 7.56 -6.94
N MET A 80 -7.76 6.27 -6.65
CA MET A 80 -8.79 5.38 -6.09
C MET A 80 -9.22 5.87 -4.70
N ALA A 81 -8.26 6.16 -3.83
CA ALA A 81 -8.51 6.68 -2.49
C ALA A 81 -9.26 8.02 -2.52
N ALA A 82 -8.93 8.93 -3.45
CA ALA A 82 -9.63 10.21 -3.58
C ALA A 82 -11.10 10.03 -3.98
N THR A 83 -11.39 9.07 -4.85
CA THR A 83 -12.76 8.69 -5.23
C THR A 83 -13.52 8.20 -3.99
N LEU A 84 -12.92 7.28 -3.23
CA LEU A 84 -13.52 6.73 -2.01
C LEU A 84 -13.68 7.78 -0.90
N ALA A 85 -12.77 8.74 -0.77
CA ALA A 85 -12.76 9.74 0.30
C ALA A 85 -14.05 10.57 0.36
N ARG A 86 -14.72 10.80 -0.78
CA ARG A 86 -15.99 11.52 -0.86
C ARG A 86 -17.21 10.62 -0.89
N ARG A 87 -17.03 9.35 -1.27
CA ARG A 87 -18.09 8.34 -1.39
C ARG A 87 -18.37 7.61 -0.08
N THR A 88 -17.38 7.62 0.81
CA THR A 88 -17.37 6.95 2.11
C THR A 88 -17.21 7.96 3.23
N SER A 89 -17.61 7.61 4.46
CA SER A 89 -17.69 8.57 5.58
C SER A 89 -17.13 8.08 6.92
N LYS A 90 -16.84 6.78 7.06
CA LYS A 90 -16.48 6.14 8.33
C LYS A 90 -15.18 5.33 8.24
N ALA A 91 -15.07 4.49 7.21
CA ALA A 91 -13.93 3.59 7.05
C ALA A 91 -12.64 4.38 6.83
N ALA A 92 -11.54 3.90 7.42
CA ALA A 92 -10.21 4.40 7.12
C ALA A 92 -9.85 4.13 5.65
N LEU A 93 -9.19 5.09 5.00
CA LEU A 93 -8.64 4.92 3.66
C LEU A 93 -7.22 4.38 3.79
N VAL A 94 -7.07 3.07 3.67
CA VAL A 94 -5.79 2.40 3.87
C VAL A 94 -5.05 2.30 2.54
N VAL A 95 -4.16 3.24 2.29
CA VAL A 95 -3.37 3.24 1.05
C VAL A 95 -2.14 2.37 1.24
N LEU A 96 -2.23 1.05 1.01
CA LEU A 96 -1.09 0.13 1.01
C LEU A 96 -0.34 0.19 -0.33
N GLY A 97 0.01 1.40 -0.74
CA GLY A 97 0.67 1.73 -2.00
C GLY A 97 1.56 2.97 -1.82
N ASN A 98 2.12 3.52 -2.89
CA ASN A 98 3.20 4.51 -2.92
C ASN A 98 4.53 3.96 -2.43
N SER A 99 5.19 3.20 -3.31
CA SER A 99 6.58 2.79 -3.09
C SER A 99 7.46 4.03 -3.23
N ILE A 100 7.76 4.69 -2.11
CA ILE A 100 8.31 6.05 -2.09
C ILE A 100 9.69 6.19 -2.75
N ALA A 101 10.41 5.09 -2.95
CA ALA A 101 11.65 5.06 -3.73
C ALA A 101 11.43 5.22 -5.26
N LEU A 102 10.20 5.07 -5.76
CA LEU A 102 9.84 5.26 -7.17
C LEU A 102 9.70 6.74 -7.56
N TYR A 103 9.31 7.57 -6.59
CA TYR A 103 8.88 8.92 -6.85
C TYR A 103 10.05 9.88 -6.79
N ASN A 104 10.15 10.75 -7.80
CA ASN A 104 11.20 11.76 -7.89
C ASN A 104 10.61 13.12 -8.32
N PRO A 105 10.49 14.11 -7.42
CA PRO A 105 10.81 14.04 -5.99
C PRO A 105 9.71 13.33 -5.18
N PRO A 106 10.06 12.67 -4.04
CA PRO A 106 9.09 12.00 -3.19
C PRO A 106 8.19 12.94 -2.38
N ILE A 107 8.47 14.25 -2.35
CA ILE A 107 7.60 15.26 -1.72
C ILE A 107 6.17 15.23 -2.27
N ARG A 108 5.98 14.82 -3.53
CA ARG A 108 4.67 14.64 -4.14
C ARG A 108 3.79 13.66 -3.34
N VAL A 109 4.37 12.60 -2.79
CA VAL A 109 3.63 11.64 -1.95
C VAL A 109 3.19 12.31 -0.65
N ALA A 110 4.02 13.17 -0.05
CA ALA A 110 3.66 13.93 1.14
C ALA A 110 2.44 14.83 0.90
N GLU A 111 2.43 15.55 -0.22
CA GLU A 111 1.34 16.45 -0.60
C GLU A 111 0.05 15.67 -0.94
N GLU A 112 0.14 14.60 -1.73
CA GLU A 112 -1.03 13.81 -2.11
C GLU A 112 -1.67 13.10 -0.91
N PHE A 113 -0.87 12.58 0.02
CA PHE A 113 -1.38 12.01 1.27
C PHE A 113 -1.96 13.08 2.19
N ALA A 114 -1.31 14.23 2.36
CA ALA A 114 -1.91 15.33 3.11
C ALA A 114 -3.25 15.78 2.51
N MET A 115 -3.35 15.82 1.18
CA MET A 115 -4.58 16.13 0.46
C MET A 115 -5.67 15.09 0.72
N LEU A 116 -5.36 13.80 0.61
CA LEU A 116 -6.31 12.72 0.93
C LEU A 116 -6.77 12.79 2.38
N ASP A 117 -5.86 13.07 3.30
CA ASP A 117 -6.17 13.19 4.73
C ASP A 117 -7.17 14.34 4.98
N VAL A 118 -6.92 15.50 4.38
CA VAL A 118 -7.83 16.66 4.45
C VAL A 118 -9.17 16.37 3.78
N ILE A 119 -9.20 15.80 2.57
CA ILE A 119 -10.45 15.48 1.85
C ILE A 119 -11.30 14.48 2.65
N SER A 120 -10.66 13.49 3.25
CA SER A 120 -11.33 12.42 3.99
C SER A 120 -11.75 12.83 5.41
N GLY A 121 -11.25 13.97 5.91
CA GLY A 121 -11.51 14.43 7.27
C GLY A 121 -10.74 13.66 8.34
N GLY A 122 -9.50 13.24 8.05
CA GLY A 122 -8.65 12.56 9.01
C GLY A 122 -8.73 11.04 9.00
N ARG A 123 -9.07 10.43 7.86
CA ARG A 123 -9.27 8.98 7.74
C ARG A 123 -8.13 8.27 7.02
N LEU A 124 -7.06 8.97 6.65
CA LEU A 124 -5.96 8.35 5.91
C LEU A 124 -5.16 7.41 6.80
N VAL A 125 -4.82 6.25 6.26
CA VAL A 125 -3.67 5.45 6.72
C VAL A 125 -2.66 5.43 5.58
N ALA A 126 -1.50 6.04 5.84
CA ALA A 126 -0.42 6.23 4.88
C ALA A 126 0.43 4.96 4.79
N GLY A 127 0.28 4.19 3.70
CA GLY A 127 1.18 3.07 3.44
C GLY A 127 2.43 3.52 2.71
N PHE A 128 3.56 2.91 3.07
CA PHE A 128 4.84 3.11 2.36
C PHE A 128 5.48 1.74 2.09
N PRO A 129 5.04 1.00 1.06
CA PRO A 129 5.77 -0.17 0.62
C PRO A 129 7.20 0.21 0.23
N VAL A 130 8.16 -0.69 0.48
CA VAL A 130 9.50 -0.56 -0.12
C VAL A 130 9.43 -0.75 -1.64
N GLY A 131 8.44 -1.52 -2.08
CA GLY A 131 8.19 -1.89 -3.46
C GLY A 131 8.79 -3.25 -3.82
N THR A 132 8.10 -3.96 -4.71
CA THR A 132 8.59 -5.23 -5.25
C THR A 132 9.65 -4.97 -6.32
N SER A 133 10.50 -5.95 -6.61
CA SER A 133 11.45 -5.80 -7.73
C SER A 133 10.72 -5.62 -9.07
N MET A 134 9.54 -6.21 -9.21
CA MET A 134 8.68 -6.11 -10.38
C MET A 134 8.25 -4.68 -10.66
N ASP A 135 7.66 -4.02 -9.66
CA ASP A 135 7.20 -2.64 -9.82
C ASP A 135 8.39 -1.66 -9.80
N THR A 136 9.32 -1.83 -8.86
CA THR A 136 10.37 -0.85 -8.59
C THR A 136 11.54 -0.91 -9.55
N ASN A 137 12.07 -2.10 -9.80
CA ASN A 137 13.31 -2.24 -10.55
C ASN A 137 13.06 -2.53 -12.02
N TYR A 138 12.14 -3.44 -12.33
CA TYR A 138 11.87 -3.82 -13.72
C TYR A 138 11.01 -2.80 -14.46
N VAL A 139 9.91 -2.34 -13.87
CA VAL A 139 8.98 -1.42 -14.54
C VAL A 139 9.44 0.04 -14.42
N TYR A 140 9.82 0.48 -13.22
CA TYR A 140 10.25 1.88 -12.97
C TYR A 140 11.76 2.11 -13.12
N GLY A 141 12.53 1.07 -13.43
CA GLY A 141 13.96 1.19 -13.74
C GLY A 141 14.84 1.62 -12.57
N GLN A 142 14.38 1.53 -11.32
CA GLN A 142 15.22 1.85 -10.17
C GLN A 142 16.35 0.83 -10.01
N ILE A 143 17.55 1.31 -9.68
CA ILE A 143 18.70 0.43 -9.42
C ILE A 143 18.42 -0.36 -8.13
N PRO A 144 18.37 -1.72 -8.17
CA PRO A 144 18.03 -2.54 -7.00
C PRO A 144 18.85 -2.21 -5.75
N ALA A 145 20.16 -2.05 -5.90
CA ALA A 145 21.09 -1.75 -4.82
C ALA A 145 20.82 -0.39 -4.13
N LEU A 146 20.15 0.55 -4.80
CA LEU A 146 19.85 1.87 -4.24
C LEU A 146 18.46 1.97 -3.63
N THR A 147 17.60 0.95 -3.80
CA THR A 147 16.18 1.02 -3.44
C THR A 147 15.97 1.37 -1.97
N ARG A 148 16.71 0.74 -1.05
CA ARG A 148 16.57 0.96 0.39
C ARG A 148 17.09 2.33 0.82
N GLU A 149 18.25 2.76 0.33
CA GLU A 149 18.79 4.10 0.65
C GLU A 149 17.85 5.20 0.13
N LYS A 150 17.33 5.06 -1.10
CA LYS A 150 16.32 5.98 -1.65
C LYS A 150 15.02 5.98 -0.84
N TYR A 151 14.55 4.81 -0.43
CA TYR A 151 13.35 4.67 0.39
C TYR A 151 13.51 5.43 1.72
N THR A 152 14.63 5.25 2.42
CA THR A 152 14.90 5.93 3.70
C THR A 152 15.01 7.44 3.52
N GLU A 153 15.71 7.93 2.50
CA GLU A 153 15.79 9.38 2.24
C GLU A 153 14.44 9.98 1.83
N ALA A 154 13.67 9.27 1.01
CA ALA A 154 12.32 9.67 0.63
C ALA A 154 11.40 9.77 1.85
N HIS A 155 11.50 8.78 2.75
CA HIS A 155 10.76 8.76 4.01
C HIS A 155 11.11 9.96 4.89
N GLU A 156 12.39 10.27 5.05
CA GLU A 156 12.86 11.44 5.81
C GLU A 156 12.25 12.73 5.25
N LEU A 157 12.29 12.91 3.91
CA LEU A 157 11.69 14.07 3.27
C LEU A 157 10.20 14.17 3.55
N ILE A 158 9.44 13.06 3.42
CA ILE A 158 7.99 13.05 3.64
C ILE A 158 7.66 13.37 5.10
N MET A 159 8.32 12.71 6.06
CA MET A 159 8.07 12.96 7.49
C MET A 159 8.38 14.40 7.87
N ARG A 160 9.50 14.94 7.37
CA ARG A 160 9.88 16.34 7.60
C ARG A 160 8.89 17.31 6.95
N SER A 161 8.40 16.98 5.75
CA SER A 161 7.41 17.77 5.03
C SER A 161 6.09 17.92 5.80
N TRP A 162 5.64 16.89 6.51
CA TRP A 162 4.46 16.98 7.38
C TRP A 162 4.73 17.71 8.70
N LYS A 163 5.93 17.56 9.26
CA LYS A 163 6.32 18.14 10.54
C LYS A 163 6.59 19.64 10.47
N GLU A 164 7.42 20.09 9.54
CA GLU A 164 7.93 21.47 9.50
C GLU A 164 6.83 22.46 9.10
N ASP A 165 6.68 23.55 9.84
CA ASP A 165 5.70 24.61 9.54
C ASP A 165 6.20 25.62 8.51
N GLU A 166 7.52 25.78 8.40
CA GLU A 166 8.17 26.73 7.52
C GLU A 166 8.87 26.02 6.35
N PRO A 167 9.00 26.67 5.18
CA PRO A 167 9.78 26.13 4.08
C PRO A 167 11.22 25.78 4.50
N PHE A 168 11.72 24.64 4.04
CA PHE A 168 13.06 24.18 4.39
C PHE A 168 13.84 23.68 3.18
N SER A 169 15.17 23.71 3.26
CA SER A 169 16.01 23.04 2.26
C SER A 169 16.17 21.56 2.61
N PHE A 170 15.99 20.69 1.62
CA PHE A 170 16.31 19.28 1.69
C PHE A 170 17.50 18.99 0.78
N ASN A 171 18.63 18.58 1.35
CA ASN A 171 19.88 18.33 0.62
C ASN A 171 20.27 16.85 0.76
N GLY A 172 19.38 15.95 0.35
CA GLY A 172 19.64 14.51 0.33
C GLY A 172 20.66 14.12 -0.73
N ARG A 173 21.06 12.85 -0.73
CA ARG A 173 21.93 12.25 -1.75
C ARG A 173 21.19 12.10 -3.08
N TYR A 174 19.91 11.74 -3.05
CA TYR A 174 19.11 11.45 -4.24
C TYR A 174 18.14 12.58 -4.62
N THR A 175 17.68 13.35 -3.63
CA THR A 175 16.74 14.45 -3.81
C THR A 175 17.32 15.74 -3.22
N GLN A 176 17.39 16.80 -4.02
CA GLN A 176 17.77 18.14 -3.55
C GLN A 176 16.65 19.14 -3.86
N LEU A 177 16.04 19.70 -2.82
CA LEU A 177 15.00 20.73 -2.91
C LEU A 177 15.47 21.96 -2.16
N ARG A 178 15.60 23.09 -2.86
CA ARG A 178 15.95 24.37 -2.23
C ARG A 178 14.86 24.85 -1.27
N TYR A 179 13.61 24.61 -1.64
CA TYR A 179 12.41 24.99 -0.88
C TYR A 179 11.42 23.81 -0.90
N ALA A 180 11.52 22.92 0.08
CA ALA A 180 10.49 21.96 0.40
C ALA A 180 9.45 22.62 1.30
N ASN A 181 8.17 22.47 0.93
CA ASN A 181 7.04 23.03 1.65
C ASN A 181 5.79 22.22 1.30
N CYS A 182 5.20 21.52 2.27
CA CYS A 182 4.05 20.65 2.05
C CYS A 182 2.75 21.45 2.12
N TRP A 183 2.04 21.60 1.00
CA TRP A 183 0.72 22.20 0.95
C TRP A 183 -0.25 21.29 0.17
N PRO A 184 -1.28 20.73 0.82
CA PRO A 184 -1.69 20.95 2.21
C PRO A 184 -0.80 20.21 3.23
N LYS A 185 -1.01 20.49 4.53
CA LYS A 185 -0.57 19.64 5.64
C LYS A 185 -1.65 18.59 5.97
N PRO A 186 -1.27 17.42 6.52
CA PRO A 186 -2.25 16.48 7.06
C PRO A 186 -3.08 17.13 8.17
N ILE A 187 -4.35 16.73 8.27
CA ILE A 187 -5.23 17.17 9.37
C ILE A 187 -4.99 16.33 10.63
N GLN A 188 -4.52 15.09 10.49
CA GLN A 188 -4.13 14.23 11.61
C GLN A 188 -2.80 14.68 12.22
N SER A 189 -2.72 14.67 13.56
CA SER A 189 -1.53 15.03 14.34
C SER A 189 -1.06 13.85 15.20
N PRO A 190 0.25 13.57 15.30
CA PRO A 190 1.36 14.31 14.67
C PRO A 190 1.49 14.08 13.15
N ARG A 191 0.81 13.08 12.61
CA ARG A 191 0.72 12.71 11.19
C ARG A 191 -0.35 11.62 11.02
N PRO A 192 -0.74 11.25 9.79
CA PRO A 192 -1.52 10.04 9.56
C PRO A 192 -0.80 8.78 10.10
N PRO A 193 -1.54 7.75 10.57
CA PRO A 193 -0.99 6.43 10.87
C PRO A 193 -0.23 5.88 9.67
N VAL A 194 0.90 5.24 9.93
CA VAL A 194 1.79 4.72 8.87
C VAL A 194 1.82 3.20 8.92
N PHE A 195 1.53 2.58 7.78
CA PHE A 195 1.54 1.13 7.60
C PHE A 195 2.66 0.75 6.62
N ILE A 196 3.51 -0.20 6.99
CA ILE A 196 4.59 -0.65 6.10
C ILE A 196 4.31 -2.09 5.69
N PRO A 197 3.85 -2.34 4.45
CA PRO A 197 3.68 -3.69 3.97
C PRO A 197 5.05 -4.33 3.71
N GLY A 198 5.20 -5.60 4.09
CA GLY A 198 6.47 -6.31 3.90
C GLY A 198 6.33 -7.82 3.86
N GLY A 199 7.42 -8.48 3.42
CA GLY A 199 7.50 -9.93 3.22
C GLY A 199 8.40 -10.66 4.22
N GLY A 200 8.80 -9.99 5.31
CA GLY A 200 9.55 -10.62 6.40
C GLY A 200 11.05 -10.29 6.52
N SER A 201 11.53 -9.23 5.87
CA SER A 201 12.92 -8.78 6.06
C SER A 201 13.12 -8.13 7.43
N VAL A 202 14.18 -8.49 8.14
CA VAL A 202 14.53 -7.92 9.46
C VAL A 202 14.69 -6.39 9.38
N GLU A 203 15.26 -5.87 8.29
CA GLU A 203 15.45 -4.43 8.09
C GLU A 203 14.11 -3.66 8.04
N THR A 204 13.05 -4.29 7.55
CA THR A 204 11.70 -3.69 7.57
C THR A 204 11.08 -3.80 8.96
N TYR A 205 11.36 -4.87 9.70
CA TYR A 205 10.90 -5.00 11.09
C TYR A 205 11.50 -3.90 11.95
N ASP A 206 12.82 -3.76 11.92
CA ASP A 206 13.57 -2.74 12.66
C ASP A 206 13.05 -1.34 12.32
N PHE A 207 12.90 -1.03 11.03
CA PHE A 207 12.35 0.24 10.58
C PHE A 207 10.94 0.52 11.14
N CYS A 208 10.06 -0.48 11.18
CA CYS A 208 8.72 -0.31 11.75
C CYS A 208 8.76 -0.12 13.27
N ILE A 209 9.61 -0.87 13.96
CA ILE A 209 9.72 -0.83 15.42
C ILE A 209 10.26 0.53 15.87
N GLU A 210 11.35 1.00 15.26
CA GLU A 210 12.02 2.26 15.56
C GLU A 210 11.13 3.49 15.31
N ASN A 211 10.29 3.44 14.29
CA ASN A 211 9.41 4.56 13.91
C ASN A 211 7.97 4.43 14.46
N GLU A 212 7.69 3.38 15.23
CA GLU A 212 6.37 3.07 15.78
C GLU A 212 5.29 2.95 14.68
N TYR A 213 5.60 2.22 13.61
CA TYR A 213 4.71 1.94 12.49
C TYR A 213 4.05 0.56 12.61
N ALA A 214 2.91 0.41 11.95
CA ALA A 214 2.27 -0.89 11.82
C ALA A 214 2.94 -1.69 10.70
N TYR A 215 3.63 -2.78 11.05
CA TYR A 215 4.07 -3.75 10.06
C TYR A 215 2.86 -4.52 9.51
N SER A 216 2.69 -4.53 8.19
CA SER A 216 1.53 -5.14 7.54
C SER A 216 1.97 -6.34 6.68
N TYR A 217 1.75 -7.56 7.17
CA TYR A 217 2.05 -8.74 6.37
C TYR A 217 0.90 -9.07 5.42
N LEU A 218 1.11 -8.94 4.11
CA LEU A 218 0.13 -9.31 3.09
C LEU A 218 0.21 -10.83 2.81
N SER A 219 -0.51 -11.64 3.58
CA SER A 219 -0.50 -13.11 3.43
C SER A 219 -1.35 -13.60 2.27
N PHE A 220 -0.73 -13.72 1.10
CA PHE A 220 -1.33 -14.42 -0.04
C PHE A 220 -0.95 -15.90 -0.12
N THR A 221 -0.09 -16.39 0.79
CA THR A 221 0.50 -17.74 0.78
C THR A 221 0.04 -18.64 1.94
N GLY A 222 -1.03 -18.22 2.64
CA GLY A 222 -1.70 -19.00 3.67
C GLY A 222 -1.12 -18.85 5.08
N TYR A 223 -1.89 -19.33 6.06
CA TYR A 223 -1.67 -19.04 7.48
C TYR A 223 -0.33 -19.54 8.04
N LYS A 224 0.24 -20.64 7.52
CA LYS A 224 1.53 -21.17 8.01
C LYS A 224 2.68 -20.21 7.76
N ARG A 225 2.72 -19.58 6.58
CA ARG A 225 3.73 -18.58 6.25
C ARG A 225 3.47 -17.29 7.02
N ALA A 226 2.20 -16.92 7.21
CA ALA A 226 1.81 -15.79 8.05
C ALA A 226 2.30 -15.95 9.48
N GLN A 227 2.03 -17.10 10.10
CA GLN A 227 2.43 -17.38 11.46
C GLN A 227 3.94 -17.24 11.63
N LEU A 228 4.74 -17.90 10.78
CA LEU A 228 6.21 -17.81 10.85
C LEU A 228 6.71 -16.36 10.77
N LEU A 229 6.16 -15.56 9.86
CA LEU A 229 6.60 -14.17 9.67
C LEU A 229 6.14 -13.26 10.81
N MET A 230 4.92 -13.45 11.31
CA MET A 230 4.38 -12.69 12.43
C MET A 230 5.08 -13.03 13.74
N ASP A 231 5.37 -14.31 13.99
CA ASP A 231 6.17 -14.76 15.13
C ASP A 231 7.54 -14.09 15.09
N GLY A 232 8.23 -14.12 13.94
CA GLY A 232 9.52 -13.44 13.77
C GLY A 232 9.47 -11.92 13.96
N PHE A 233 8.36 -11.25 13.60
CA PHE A 233 8.19 -9.82 13.88
C PHE A 233 8.06 -9.57 15.39
N TRP A 234 7.29 -10.39 16.09
CA TRP A 234 7.09 -10.24 17.53
C TRP A 234 8.32 -10.63 18.35
N ASP A 235 9.06 -11.65 17.94
CA ASP A 235 10.35 -11.99 18.53
C ASP A 235 11.30 -10.79 18.39
N ARG A 236 11.30 -10.12 17.23
CA ARG A 236 12.11 -8.92 17.01
C ARG A 236 11.67 -7.73 17.87
N VAL A 237 10.37 -7.55 18.09
CA VAL A 237 9.83 -6.55 19.04
C VAL A 237 10.34 -6.81 20.45
N ASP A 238 10.32 -8.06 20.90
CA ASP A 238 10.79 -8.46 22.23
C ASP A 238 12.32 -8.26 22.37
N GLU A 239 13.11 -8.63 21.35
CA GLU A 239 14.56 -8.41 21.30
C GLU A 239 14.95 -6.93 21.42
N MET A 240 14.18 -6.04 20.78
CA MET A 240 14.41 -4.59 20.80
C MET A 240 13.83 -3.91 22.06
N GLY A 241 13.11 -4.65 22.91
CA GLY A 241 12.49 -4.12 24.12
C GLY A 241 11.36 -3.12 23.87
N ALA A 242 10.71 -3.19 22.71
CA ALA A 242 9.57 -2.35 22.36
C ALA A 242 8.25 -2.90 22.96
N ASP A 243 7.24 -2.05 23.13
CA ASP A 243 5.94 -2.49 23.65
C ASP A 243 5.21 -3.41 22.66
N ARG A 244 4.43 -4.36 23.17
CA ARG A 244 3.61 -5.25 22.35
C ARG A 244 2.22 -4.69 22.06
N SER A 245 2.12 -3.42 21.68
CA SER A 245 0.85 -2.83 21.22
C SER A 245 0.29 -3.65 20.04
N PRO A 246 -0.99 -4.06 20.08
CA PRO A 246 -1.61 -4.81 18.99
C PRO A 246 -1.71 -4.00 17.69
N TYR A 247 -1.46 -2.69 17.73
CA TYR A 247 -1.45 -1.81 16.55
C TYR A 247 -0.10 -1.77 15.82
N ARG A 248 0.94 -2.46 16.32
CA ARG A 248 2.23 -2.60 15.63
C ARG A 248 2.18 -3.58 14.45
N ALA A 249 1.10 -4.35 14.32
CA ALA A 249 1.01 -5.41 13.34
C ALA A 249 -0.38 -5.52 12.71
N GLY A 250 -0.40 -5.78 11.41
CA GLY A 250 -1.55 -6.26 10.67
C GLY A 250 -1.18 -7.48 9.84
N PHE A 251 -2.14 -8.38 9.60
CA PHE A 251 -1.99 -9.48 8.66
C PHE A 251 -3.19 -9.52 7.72
N ALA A 252 -2.94 -9.68 6.43
CA ALA A 252 -3.99 -9.95 5.45
C ALA A 252 -4.30 -11.45 5.45
N GLN A 253 -5.57 -11.80 5.23
CA GLN A 253 -6.02 -13.18 5.10
C GLN A 253 -7.05 -13.24 3.96
N THR A 254 -6.85 -14.16 3.03
CA THR A 254 -7.88 -14.48 2.03
C THR A 254 -9.00 -15.25 2.72
N ILE A 255 -10.24 -14.79 2.55
CA ILE A 255 -11.43 -15.39 3.13
C ILE A 255 -12.38 -15.75 1.99
N CYS A 256 -12.79 -17.02 1.92
CA CYS A 256 -13.86 -17.51 1.05
C CYS A 256 -15.03 -17.90 1.95
N VAL A 257 -16.24 -17.44 1.62
CA VAL A 257 -17.47 -17.77 2.35
C VAL A 257 -18.50 -18.28 1.36
N ALA A 258 -19.06 -19.44 1.64
CA ALA A 258 -20.18 -20.06 0.91
C ALA A 258 -21.18 -20.64 1.92
N GLU A 259 -22.30 -21.21 1.45
CA GLU A 259 -23.30 -21.81 2.34
C GLU A 259 -22.75 -23.08 3.03
N THR A 260 -21.79 -23.75 2.40
CA THR A 260 -21.09 -24.90 2.99
C THR A 260 -19.57 -24.84 2.80
N ASP A 261 -18.85 -25.54 3.68
CA ASP A 261 -17.39 -25.72 3.55
C ASP A 261 -17.01 -26.43 2.25
N GLU A 262 -17.89 -27.25 1.68
CA GLU A 262 -17.62 -27.95 0.43
C GLU A 262 -17.70 -26.99 -0.76
N GLU A 263 -18.75 -26.18 -0.83
CA GLU A 263 -18.85 -25.10 -1.83
C GLU A 263 -17.68 -24.12 -1.72
N ALA A 264 -17.26 -23.76 -0.49
CA ALA A 264 -16.13 -22.85 -0.29
C ALA A 264 -14.78 -23.41 -0.78
N LYS A 265 -14.63 -24.74 -0.86
CA LYS A 265 -13.42 -25.39 -1.42
C LYS A 265 -13.45 -25.49 -2.94
N GLU A 266 -14.64 -25.47 -3.55
CA GLU A 266 -14.80 -25.53 -5.00
C GLU A 266 -14.56 -24.17 -5.67
N LEU A 267 -14.79 -23.07 -4.94
CA LEU A 267 -14.53 -21.68 -5.35
C LEU A 267 -13.03 -21.32 -5.29
#